data_AF-A0A2H0IJP9-F1
#
_entry.id   AF-A0A2H0IJP9-F1
#
_cell.length_a   1.000
_cell.length_b   1.000
_cell.length_c   1.000
_cell.angle_alpha   90.00
_cell.angle_beta   90.00
_cell.angle_gamma   90.00
#
_symmetry.space_group_name_H-M   'P 1'
#
loop_
_entity.id
_entity.type
_entity.pdbx_description
1 polymer ?
#
loop_
_entity_poly.entity_id
_entity_poly.type
_entity_poly.pdbx_seq_one_letter_code
_entity_poly.pdbx_strand_id
1 'polypeptide(L)'
;MLYRETVEFSTLELLRRLLSLATFKDFALAGGTALALQYGHRISVDLDLFVSSPFNTEEALESIRESKSSFQVLGQGRNTLNLEIEGIKVDLLSHQYPHLSDRVEVEGIRFLSIADIAAMKLSAMAQRGSKKDFFDVDELLKHFSLRELISFYSKKYNEQNLFYLLKSLTYFQDAEAEPDPKVLNGVSWGNVKSNLIKAANAFI
;
A
#
# COMPACT_ATOMS: atom_id res chain seq x y z
N MET A 1 1.29 12.97 13.22
CA MET A 1 -0.15 13.25 13.01
C MET A 1 -0.48 12.80 11.59
N LEU A 2 -1.66 12.20 11.38
CA LEU A 2 -2.07 11.69 10.07
C LEU A 2 -2.63 12.80 9.17
N TYR A 3 -2.39 12.70 7.87
CA TYR A 3 -3.00 13.52 6.82
C TYR A 3 -4.39 12.99 6.49
N ARG A 4 -5.37 13.30 7.35
CA ARG A 4 -6.73 12.76 7.27
C ARG A 4 -7.48 13.24 6.02
N GLU A 5 -7.08 14.35 5.42
CA GLU A 5 -7.60 14.85 4.15
C GLU A 5 -7.31 13.93 2.95
N THR A 6 -6.45 12.92 3.12
CA THR A 6 -6.13 11.95 2.06
C THR A 6 -7.15 10.83 1.90
N VAL A 7 -8.08 10.71 2.85
CA VAL A 7 -9.12 9.68 2.84
C VAL A 7 -10.47 10.29 3.22
N GLU A 8 -11.56 9.70 2.74
CA GLU A 8 -12.89 10.08 3.20
C GLU A 8 -13.08 9.74 4.68
N PHE A 9 -13.90 10.51 5.38
CA PHE A 9 -14.18 10.28 6.80
C PHE A 9 -14.74 8.87 7.07
N SER A 10 -15.65 8.40 6.20
CA SER A 10 -16.22 7.05 6.27
C SER A 10 -15.16 5.95 6.13
N THR A 11 -14.16 6.14 5.26
CA THR A 11 -13.04 5.22 5.08
C THR A 11 -12.18 5.13 6.34
N LEU A 12 -11.90 6.26 6.99
CA LEU A 12 -11.13 6.29 8.24
C LEU A 12 -11.88 5.61 9.40
N GLU A 13 -13.19 5.85 9.51
CA GLU A 13 -14.02 5.22 10.53
C GLU A 13 -14.18 3.71 10.32
N LEU A 14 -14.36 3.27 9.07
CA LEU A 14 -14.35 1.85 8.73
C LEU A 14 -13.01 1.21 9.11
N LEU A 15 -11.88 1.82 8.73
CA LEU A 15 -10.55 1.33 9.08
C LEU A 15 -10.38 1.13 10.59
N ARG A 16 -10.76 2.13 11.39
CA ARG A 16 -10.70 2.04 12.86
C ARG A 16 -11.57 0.92 13.40
N ARG A 17 -12.81 0.79 12.89
CA ARG A 17 -13.73 -0.27 13.27
C ARG A 17 -13.15 -1.64 12.98
N LEU A 18 -12.63 -1.87 11.77
CA LEU A 18 -12.00 -3.14 11.38
C LEU A 18 -10.81 -3.45 12.30
N LEU A 19 -9.90 -2.48 12.51
CA LEU A 19 -8.74 -2.69 13.38
C LEU A 19 -9.09 -2.82 14.87
N SER A 20 -10.33 -2.52 15.29
CA SER A 20 -10.79 -2.79 16.67
C SER A 20 -11.28 -4.24 16.87
N LEU A 21 -11.55 -4.98 15.79
CA LEU A 21 -12.01 -6.36 15.87
C LEU A 21 -10.89 -7.28 16.38
N ALA A 22 -11.22 -8.18 17.32
CA ALA A 22 -10.24 -9.09 17.92
C ALA A 22 -9.57 -9.99 16.86
N THR A 23 -10.32 -10.44 15.85
CA THR A 23 -9.83 -11.21 14.70
C THR A 23 -8.78 -10.43 13.89
N PHE A 24 -8.82 -9.09 13.92
CA PHE A 24 -7.93 -8.21 13.15
C PHE A 24 -6.83 -7.56 14.00
N LYS A 25 -6.60 -8.03 15.25
CA LYS A 25 -5.54 -7.50 16.14
C LYS A 25 -4.16 -7.52 15.51
N ASP A 26 -3.89 -8.54 14.69
CA ASP A 26 -2.60 -8.76 14.02
C ASP A 26 -2.56 -8.20 12.60
N PHE A 27 -3.64 -7.57 12.14
CA PHE A 27 -3.66 -6.86 10.87
C PHE A 27 -3.15 -5.43 11.03
N ALA A 28 -2.48 -4.95 9.99
CA ALA A 28 -1.99 -3.58 9.89
C ALA A 28 -2.24 -3.04 8.47
N LEU A 29 -2.52 -1.73 8.39
CA LEU A 29 -2.70 -1.04 7.13
C LEU A 29 -1.37 -0.95 6.38
N ALA A 30 -1.39 -1.22 5.08
CA ALA A 30 -0.27 -0.95 4.17
C ALA A 30 -0.78 -0.31 2.87
N GLY A 31 -0.04 -0.51 1.77
CA GLY A 31 -0.49 -0.11 0.44
C GLY A 31 -0.53 1.40 0.26
N GLY A 32 -1.38 1.85 -0.67
CA GLY A 32 -1.47 3.27 -1.04
C GLY A 32 -2.03 4.15 0.07
N THR A 33 -2.99 3.62 0.82
CA THR A 33 -3.70 4.36 1.87
C THR A 33 -2.84 4.56 3.10
N ALA A 34 -2.03 3.58 3.49
CA ALA A 34 -1.04 3.78 4.54
C ALA A 34 -0.04 4.89 4.22
N LEU A 35 0.42 4.96 2.96
CA LEU A 35 1.35 5.98 2.50
C LEU A 35 0.69 7.36 2.45
N ALA A 36 -0.53 7.43 1.91
CA ALA A 36 -1.31 8.66 1.82
C ALA A 36 -1.59 9.28 3.20
N LEU A 37 -2.02 8.47 4.17
CA LEU A 37 -2.26 8.92 5.54
C LEU A 37 -0.97 9.41 6.25
N GLN A 38 0.19 8.86 5.91
CA GLN A 38 1.46 9.21 6.54
C GLN A 38 2.18 10.38 5.85
N TYR A 39 2.02 10.57 4.54
CA TYR A 39 2.75 11.57 3.77
C TYR A 39 1.91 12.63 3.06
N GLY A 40 0.58 12.49 3.02
CA GLY A 40 -0.29 13.55 2.52
C GLY A 40 -0.19 13.81 1.01
N HIS A 41 0.39 12.91 0.22
CA HIS A 41 0.78 13.20 -1.15
C HIS A 41 -0.37 13.08 -2.17
N ARG A 42 -1.37 12.23 -1.90
CA ARG A 42 -2.55 12.05 -2.76
C ARG A 42 -3.76 11.50 -1.99
N ILE A 43 -4.94 11.59 -2.60
CA ILE A 43 -6.13 10.89 -2.14
C ILE A 43 -5.99 9.37 -2.36
N SER A 44 -6.49 8.58 -1.42
CA SER A 44 -6.60 7.13 -1.51
C SER A 44 -7.97 6.67 -0.99
N VAL A 45 -8.52 5.61 -1.61
CA VAL A 45 -9.92 5.20 -1.40
C VAL A 45 -10.08 3.74 -0.97
N ASP A 46 -9.02 2.93 -1.11
CA ASP A 46 -9.03 1.51 -0.78
C ASP A 46 -8.46 1.27 0.63
N LEU A 47 -8.77 0.14 1.27
CA LEU A 47 -8.09 -0.32 2.48
C LEU A 47 -7.36 -1.63 2.22
N ASP A 48 -6.04 -1.62 2.30
CA ASP A 48 -5.23 -2.84 2.21
C ASP A 48 -4.73 -3.25 3.61
N LEU A 49 -5.35 -4.26 4.21
CA LEU A 49 -4.99 -4.78 5.53
C LEU A 49 -4.17 -6.07 5.40
N PHE A 50 -2.98 -6.05 6.01
CA PHE A 50 -2.01 -7.12 5.89
C PHE A 50 -1.72 -7.79 7.23
N VAL A 51 -1.54 -9.10 7.18
CA VAL A 51 -1.06 -9.93 8.28
C VAL A 51 0.09 -10.82 7.79
N SER A 52 1.05 -11.17 8.66
CA SER A 52 2.20 -12.03 8.26
C SER A 52 1.97 -13.51 8.51
N SER A 53 0.97 -13.87 9.33
CA SER A 53 0.55 -15.25 9.55
C SER A 53 -0.59 -15.62 8.60
N PRO A 54 -0.79 -16.91 8.32
CA PRO A 54 -2.05 -17.37 7.74
C PRO A 54 -3.24 -16.89 8.56
N PHE A 55 -4.38 -16.68 7.91
CA PHE A 55 -5.64 -16.34 8.57
C PHE A 55 -6.80 -17.13 7.98
N ASN A 56 -7.85 -17.30 8.77
CA ASN A 56 -9.06 -17.98 8.33
C ASN A 56 -10.02 -16.95 7.69
N THR A 57 -10.38 -17.16 6.42
CA THR A 57 -11.23 -16.22 5.69
C THR A 57 -12.67 -16.21 6.19
N GLU A 58 -13.18 -17.37 6.62
CA GLU A 58 -14.52 -17.56 7.15
C GLU A 58 -14.66 -16.86 8.51
N GLU A 59 -13.66 -17.00 9.38
CA GLU A 59 -13.61 -16.29 10.67
C GLU A 59 -13.56 -14.77 10.48
N ALA A 60 -12.79 -14.29 9.50
CA ALA A 60 -12.76 -12.87 9.15
C ALA A 60 -14.13 -12.37 8.67
N LEU A 61 -14.82 -13.14 7.82
CA LEU A 61 -16.16 -12.82 7.33
C LEU A 61 -17.21 -12.80 8.46
N GLU A 62 -17.14 -13.76 9.38
CA GLU A 62 -17.99 -13.81 10.57
C GLU A 62 -17.78 -12.59 11.46
N SER A 63 -16.53 -12.23 11.77
CA SER A 63 -16.20 -11.06 12.57
C SER A 63 -16.72 -9.75 11.95
N ILE A 64 -16.57 -9.59 10.62
CA ILE A 64 -17.11 -8.43 9.91
C ILE A 64 -18.64 -8.41 9.98
N ARG A 65 -19.31 -9.56 9.83
CA ARG A 65 -20.78 -9.66 9.92
C ARG A 65 -21.28 -9.28 11.32
N GLU A 66 -20.60 -9.74 12.38
CA GLU A 66 -20.93 -9.41 13.77
C GLU A 66 -20.75 -7.93 14.09
N SER A 67 -19.83 -7.24 13.40
CA SER A 67 -19.66 -5.79 13.48
C SER A 67 -20.84 -4.98 12.92
N LYS A 68 -21.86 -5.66 12.35
CA LYS A 68 -23.03 -5.08 11.65
C LYS A 68 -22.69 -4.25 10.41
N SER A 69 -21.47 -4.39 9.88
CA SER A 69 -21.08 -3.74 8.62
C SER A 69 -21.74 -4.48 7.45
N SER A 70 -22.36 -3.77 6.52
CA SER A 70 -22.82 -4.37 5.26
C SER A 70 -21.63 -4.61 4.34
N PHE A 71 -21.49 -5.83 3.82
CA PHE A 71 -20.41 -6.14 2.89
C PHE A 71 -20.82 -7.09 1.77
N GLN A 72 -20.08 -7.03 0.67
CA GLN A 72 -20.10 -7.97 -0.44
C GLN A 72 -18.72 -8.62 -0.56
N VAL A 73 -18.70 -9.93 -0.83
CA VAL A 73 -17.47 -10.64 -1.19
C VAL A 73 -17.23 -10.46 -2.69
N LEU A 74 -16.11 -9.83 -3.04
CA LEU A 74 -15.67 -9.65 -4.44
C LEU A 74 -14.77 -10.80 -4.89
N GLY A 75 -14.02 -11.38 -3.95
CA GLY A 75 -13.12 -12.51 -4.17
C GLY A 75 -12.71 -13.15 -2.86
N GLN A 76 -12.58 -14.47 -2.87
CA GLN A 76 -12.13 -15.24 -1.71
C GLN A 76 -11.16 -16.32 -2.19
N GLY A 77 -10.02 -16.41 -1.51
CA GLY A 77 -9.02 -17.44 -1.72
C GLY A 77 -8.29 -17.76 -0.43
N ARG A 78 -7.40 -18.74 -0.48
CA ARG A 78 -6.61 -19.09 0.70
C ARG A 78 -5.76 -17.89 1.13
N ASN A 79 -5.97 -17.41 2.35
CA ASN A 79 -5.29 -16.24 2.92
C ASN A 79 -5.47 -14.91 2.15
N THR A 80 -6.55 -14.79 1.38
CA THR A 80 -6.87 -13.59 0.63
C THR A 80 -8.37 -13.39 0.62
N LEU A 81 -8.82 -12.19 0.99
CA LEU A 81 -10.22 -11.83 0.94
C LEU A 81 -10.36 -10.42 0.36
N ASN A 82 -11.12 -10.29 -0.73
CA ASN A 82 -11.43 -9.02 -1.37
C ASN A 82 -12.90 -8.72 -1.10
N LEU A 83 -13.17 -7.59 -0.47
CA LEU A 83 -14.49 -7.18 -0.02
C LEU A 83 -14.82 -5.78 -0.53
N GLU A 84 -16.12 -5.52 -0.63
CA GLU A 84 -16.66 -4.17 -0.58
C GLU A 84 -17.45 -4.05 0.71
N ILE A 85 -17.02 -3.17 1.63
CA ILE A 85 -17.69 -2.94 2.91
C ILE A 85 -18.21 -1.50 2.90
N GLU A 86 -19.53 -1.32 2.97
CA GLU A 86 -20.16 0.01 2.97
C GLU A 86 -19.72 0.89 1.77
N GLY A 87 -19.51 0.27 0.61
CA GLY A 87 -19.05 0.94 -0.62
C GLY A 87 -17.53 1.20 -0.67
N ILE A 88 -16.75 0.73 0.31
CA ILE A 88 -15.30 0.88 0.38
C ILE A 88 -14.65 -0.46 0.07
N LYS A 89 -13.70 -0.46 -0.87
CA LYS A 89 -12.92 -1.66 -1.20
C LYS A 89 -11.96 -1.98 -0.05
N VAL A 90 -12.02 -3.21 0.44
CA VAL A 90 -11.16 -3.73 1.52
C VAL A 90 -10.52 -5.03 1.08
N ASP A 91 -9.20 -5.04 1.03
CA ASP A 91 -8.42 -6.23 0.73
C ASP A 91 -7.72 -6.72 2.02
N LEU A 92 -8.00 -7.96 2.44
CA LEU A 92 -7.32 -8.66 3.53
C LEU A 92 -6.34 -9.68 2.95
N LEU A 93 -5.06 -9.54 3.23
CA LEU A 93 -4.04 -10.42 2.67
C LEU A 93 -3.04 -10.91 3.73
N SER A 94 -2.71 -12.20 3.66
CA SER A 94 -1.54 -12.73 4.35
C SER A 94 -0.30 -12.53 3.50
N HIS A 95 0.51 -11.54 3.83
CA HIS A 95 1.79 -11.27 3.17
C HIS A 95 2.91 -11.90 3.99
N GLN A 96 3.12 -13.21 3.78
CA GLN A 96 4.02 -14.08 4.53
C GLN A 96 5.51 -13.86 4.16
N TYR A 97 5.94 -12.61 4.16
CA TYR A 97 7.33 -12.19 4.03
C TYR A 97 7.81 -11.61 5.35
N PRO A 98 9.13 -11.64 5.64
CA PRO A 98 9.67 -10.99 6.82
C PRO A 98 9.25 -9.50 6.88
N HIS A 99 8.96 -9.04 8.10
CA HIS A 99 8.86 -7.60 8.35
C HIS A 99 10.26 -7.01 8.39
N LEU A 100 10.44 -5.85 7.77
CA LEU A 100 11.71 -5.15 7.78
C LEU A 100 11.92 -4.36 9.08
N SER A 101 10.83 -3.96 9.74
CA SER A 101 10.84 -3.22 11.00
C SER A 101 9.51 -3.41 11.73
N ASP A 102 9.46 -2.98 12.99
CA ASP A 102 8.25 -3.04 13.79
C ASP A 102 7.10 -2.23 13.17
N ARG A 103 5.88 -2.67 13.47
CA ARG A 103 4.66 -1.95 13.11
C ARG A 103 4.62 -0.61 13.82
N VAL A 104 4.02 0.37 13.16
CA VAL A 104 3.84 1.71 13.71
C VAL A 104 2.38 1.89 14.09
N GLU A 105 2.11 2.42 15.28
CA GLU A 105 0.75 2.82 15.67
C GLU A 105 0.67 4.35 15.78
N VAL A 106 -0.26 4.94 15.04
CA VAL A 106 -0.50 6.38 15.04
C VAL A 106 -2.01 6.60 15.14
N GLU A 107 -2.45 7.36 16.15
CA GLU A 107 -3.86 7.70 16.35
C GLU A 107 -4.79 6.47 16.38
N GLY A 108 -4.32 5.37 16.99
CA GLY A 108 -5.06 4.10 17.12
C GLY A 108 -5.13 3.25 15.84
N ILE A 109 -4.39 3.63 14.79
CA ILE A 109 -4.29 2.87 13.54
C ILE A 109 -2.93 2.19 13.50
N ARG A 110 -2.94 0.87 13.27
CA ARG A 110 -1.74 0.05 13.07
C ARG A 110 -1.34 0.08 11.60
N PHE A 111 -0.08 0.40 11.33
CA PHE A 111 0.54 0.43 10.02
C PHE A 111 1.68 -0.58 9.94
N LEU A 112 1.93 -1.14 8.76
CA LEU A 112 3.25 -1.71 8.47
C LEU A 112 4.29 -0.58 8.48
N SER A 113 5.55 -0.94 8.74
CA SER A 113 6.64 0.02 8.70
C SER A 113 6.75 0.68 7.32
N ILE A 114 7.24 1.92 7.26
CA ILE A 114 7.48 2.59 5.98
C ILE A 114 8.45 1.78 5.10
N ALA A 115 9.44 1.10 5.68
CA ALA A 115 10.34 0.24 4.93
C ALA A 115 9.59 -0.93 4.26
N ASP A 116 8.66 -1.56 4.98
CA ASP A 116 7.80 -2.62 4.43
C ASP A 116 6.89 -2.09 3.32
N ILE A 117 6.22 -0.96 3.56
CA ILE A 117 5.34 -0.31 2.58
C ILE A 117 6.14 0.07 1.31
N ALA A 118 7.34 0.62 1.47
CA ALA A 118 8.22 0.99 0.37
C ALA A 118 8.60 -0.23 -0.48
N ALA A 119 9.07 -1.31 0.15
CA ALA A 119 9.37 -2.56 -0.54
C ALA A 119 8.15 -3.09 -1.32
N MET A 120 6.97 -3.07 -0.69
CA MET A 120 5.71 -3.48 -1.31
C MET A 120 5.33 -2.60 -2.51
N LYS A 121 5.59 -1.28 -2.44
CA LYS A 121 5.35 -0.36 -3.55
C LYS A 121 6.27 -0.59 -4.73
N LEU A 122 7.56 -0.85 -4.48
CA LEU A 122 8.50 -1.24 -5.52
C LEU A 122 8.05 -2.54 -6.21
N SER A 123 7.61 -3.52 -5.43
CA SER A 123 7.07 -4.79 -5.95
C SER A 123 5.81 -4.59 -6.80
N ALA A 124 4.86 -3.79 -6.32
CA ALA A 124 3.63 -3.50 -7.06
C ALA A 124 3.91 -2.74 -8.36
N MET A 125 4.74 -1.68 -8.32
CA MET A 125 5.17 -0.95 -9.50
C MET A 125 5.84 -1.88 -10.51
N ALA A 126 6.75 -2.76 -10.05
CA ALA A 126 7.42 -3.69 -10.94
C ALA A 126 6.45 -4.66 -11.63
N GLN A 127 5.46 -5.19 -10.91
CA GLN A 127 4.55 -6.23 -11.40
C GLN A 127 3.40 -5.70 -12.27
N ARG A 128 2.78 -4.57 -11.90
CA ARG A 128 1.59 -4.05 -12.60
C ARG A 128 1.77 -2.69 -13.25
N GLY A 129 2.78 -1.91 -12.86
CA GLY A 129 3.06 -0.61 -13.47
C GLY A 129 1.90 0.39 -13.45
N SER A 130 1.03 0.36 -12.42
CA SER A 130 -0.10 1.30 -12.36
C SER A 130 0.41 2.73 -12.09
N LYS A 131 -0.28 3.74 -12.63
CA LYS A 131 0.17 5.14 -12.52
C LYS A 131 0.31 5.57 -11.06
N LYS A 132 -0.63 5.18 -10.18
CA LYS A 132 -0.56 5.48 -8.74
C LYS A 132 0.67 4.89 -8.04
N ASP A 133 1.21 3.76 -8.51
CA ASP A 133 2.42 3.18 -7.91
C ASP A 133 3.65 4.05 -8.19
N PHE A 134 3.74 4.66 -9.37
CA PHE A 134 4.82 5.58 -9.70
C PHE A 134 4.76 6.86 -8.86
N PHE A 135 3.56 7.41 -8.62
CA PHE A 135 3.39 8.55 -7.70
C PHE A 135 3.78 8.18 -6.26
N ASP A 136 3.46 6.96 -5.82
CA ASP A 136 3.83 6.48 -4.49
C ASP A 136 5.37 6.30 -4.38
N VAL A 137 6.03 5.78 -5.41
CA VAL A 137 7.49 5.66 -5.47
C VAL A 137 8.18 7.03 -5.55
N ASP A 138 7.65 7.98 -6.32
CA ASP A 138 8.14 9.36 -6.36
C ASP A 138 8.06 10.04 -4.99
N GLU A 139 6.97 9.86 -4.25
CA GLU A 139 6.86 10.37 -2.89
C GLU A 139 7.92 9.73 -1.98
N LEU A 140 8.10 8.41 -2.04
CA LEU A 140 9.12 7.71 -1.26
C LEU A 140 10.54 8.20 -1.56
N LEU A 141 10.83 8.58 -2.81
CA LEU A 141 12.14 9.12 -3.22
C LEU A 141 12.46 10.49 -2.61
N LYS A 142 11.49 11.19 -2.01
CA LYS A 142 11.73 12.42 -1.24
C LYS A 142 12.29 12.15 0.15
N HIS A 143 12.08 10.94 0.66
CA HIS A 143 12.46 10.54 2.02
C HIS A 143 13.61 9.53 2.04
N PHE A 144 13.82 8.79 0.95
CA PHE A 144 14.84 7.76 0.83
C PHE A 144 15.55 7.85 -0.51
N SER A 145 16.83 7.50 -0.53
CA SER A 145 17.54 7.26 -1.78
C SER A 145 17.01 6.01 -2.48
N LEU A 146 17.14 5.94 -3.82
CA LEU A 146 16.76 4.74 -4.57
C LEU A 146 17.52 3.48 -4.08
N ARG A 147 18.77 3.65 -3.62
CA ARG A 147 19.57 2.56 -3.04
C ARG A 147 18.95 2.01 -1.75
N GLU A 148 18.41 2.85 -0.89
CA GLU A 148 17.71 2.42 0.32
C GLU A 148 16.40 1.71 -0.01
N LEU A 149 15.60 2.26 -0.94
CA LEU A 149 14.36 1.63 -1.39
C LEU A 149 14.59 0.22 -1.97
N ILE A 150 15.60 0.09 -2.83
CA ILE A 150 16.03 -1.21 -3.38
C ILE A 150 16.52 -2.14 -2.26
N SER A 151 17.25 -1.63 -1.26
CA SER A 151 17.69 -2.45 -0.12
C SER A 151 16.50 -3.00 0.68
N PHE A 152 15.45 -2.20 0.90
CA PHE A 152 14.22 -2.68 1.53
C PHE A 152 13.56 -3.78 0.69
N TYR A 153 13.41 -3.55 -0.61
CA TYR A 153 12.85 -4.54 -1.53
C TYR A 153 13.63 -5.86 -1.50
N SER A 154 14.95 -5.82 -1.67
CA SER A 154 15.80 -7.02 -1.66
C SER A 154 15.74 -7.77 -0.33
N LYS A 155 15.76 -7.07 0.80
CA LYS A 155 15.65 -7.70 2.12
C LYS A 155 14.30 -8.38 2.33
N LYS A 156 13.21 -7.74 1.88
CA LYS A 156 11.84 -8.26 2.08
C LYS A 156 11.57 -9.49 1.23
N TYR A 157 11.95 -9.46 -0.04
CA TYR A 157 11.64 -10.50 -1.01
C TYR A 157 12.77 -11.49 -1.26
N ASN A 158 13.92 -11.33 -0.58
CA ASN A 158 15.15 -12.07 -0.84
C ASN A 158 15.55 -12.04 -2.33
N GLU A 159 15.30 -10.92 -3.00
CA GLU A 159 15.53 -10.75 -4.43
C GLU A 159 16.91 -10.12 -4.67
N GLN A 160 17.72 -10.80 -5.47
CA GLN A 160 19.07 -10.39 -5.86
C GLN A 160 19.12 -9.90 -7.30
N ASN A 161 18.18 -10.34 -8.15
CA ASN A 161 18.08 -9.91 -9.53
C ASN A 161 17.23 -8.63 -9.64
N LEU A 162 17.92 -7.50 -9.60
CA LEU A 162 17.30 -6.17 -9.67
C LEU A 162 16.97 -5.72 -11.10
N PHE A 163 17.35 -6.49 -12.12
CA PHE A 163 17.23 -6.06 -13.52
C PHE A 163 15.78 -5.70 -13.89
N TYR A 164 14.82 -6.55 -13.52
CA TYR A 164 13.42 -6.31 -13.81
C TYR A 164 12.89 -5.08 -13.07
N LEU A 165 13.17 -4.96 -11.78
CA LEU A 165 12.78 -3.80 -10.97
C LEU A 165 13.33 -2.48 -11.54
N LEU A 166 14.62 -2.44 -11.86
CA LEU A 166 15.29 -1.26 -12.41
C LEU A 166 14.71 -0.86 -13.78
N LYS A 167 14.42 -1.85 -14.63
CA LYS A 167 13.75 -1.60 -15.91
C LYS A 167 12.35 -1.01 -15.69
N SER A 168 11.57 -1.59 -14.76
CA SER A 168 10.22 -1.14 -14.47
C SER A 168 10.14 0.28 -13.91
N LEU A 169 11.16 0.78 -13.20
CA LEU A 169 11.20 2.18 -12.73
C LEU A 169 11.06 3.22 -13.85
N THR A 170 11.44 2.85 -15.07
CA THR A 170 11.41 3.75 -16.24
C THR A 170 10.44 3.29 -17.33
N TYR A 171 9.65 2.25 -17.06
CA TYR A 171 8.68 1.72 -18.01
C TYR A 171 7.28 2.24 -17.69
N PHE A 172 6.88 3.33 -18.36
CA PHE A 172 5.63 4.04 -18.07
C PHE A 172 4.46 3.65 -18.96
N GLN A 173 4.66 2.77 -19.93
CA GLN A 173 3.70 2.53 -21.02
C GLN A 173 2.32 2.12 -20.50
N ASP A 174 2.26 1.20 -19.53
CA ASP A 174 1.01 0.72 -18.96
C ASP A 174 0.31 1.82 -18.13
N ALA A 175 1.09 2.66 -17.45
CA ALA A 175 0.58 3.77 -16.66
C ALA A 175 -0.02 4.89 -17.53
N GLU A 176 0.44 5.11 -18.76
CA GLU A 176 -0.02 6.24 -19.59
C GLU A 176 -1.54 6.20 -19.87
N ALA A 177 -2.14 5.01 -19.92
CA ALA A 177 -3.57 4.83 -20.15
C ALA A 177 -4.43 5.08 -18.90
N GLU A 178 -3.83 5.09 -17.71
CA GLU A 178 -4.56 5.30 -16.46
C GLU A 178 -4.77 6.80 -16.17
N PRO A 179 -5.88 7.18 -15.50
CA PRO A 179 -6.05 8.55 -15.03
C PRO A 179 -5.01 8.91 -13.96
N ASP A 180 -4.62 10.17 -13.90
CA ASP A 180 -3.76 10.68 -12.84
C ASP A 180 -4.46 10.56 -11.48
N PRO A 181 -3.76 10.11 -10.41
CA PRO A 181 -4.33 10.14 -9.08
C PRO A 181 -4.57 11.59 -8.65
N LYS A 182 -5.57 11.81 -7.79
CA LYS A 182 -5.82 13.12 -7.19
C LYS A 182 -4.73 13.46 -6.17
N VAL A 183 -3.66 14.10 -6.64
CA VAL A 183 -2.53 14.56 -5.82
C VAL A 183 -2.89 15.78 -4.99
N LEU A 184 -2.22 15.93 -3.85
CA LEU A 184 -2.41 17.06 -2.92
C LEU A 184 -1.17 17.97 -2.82
N ASN A 185 -0.03 17.50 -3.32
CA ASN A 185 1.26 18.21 -3.27
C ASN A 185 1.63 18.93 -4.60
N GLY A 186 0.73 18.93 -5.59
CA GLY A 186 0.93 19.60 -6.88
C GLY A 186 1.90 18.91 -7.85
N VAL A 187 2.40 17.70 -7.53
CA VAL A 187 3.28 16.94 -8.42
C VAL A 187 2.51 16.49 -9.66
N SER A 188 3.04 16.79 -10.85
CA SER A 188 2.48 16.31 -12.12
C SER A 188 3.08 14.97 -12.54
N TRP A 189 2.39 14.25 -13.43
CA TRP A 189 2.92 13.02 -14.03
C TRP A 189 4.28 13.23 -14.73
N GLY A 190 4.48 14.39 -15.35
CA GLY A 190 5.77 14.75 -15.96
C GLY A 190 6.90 14.87 -14.93
N ASN A 191 6.61 15.41 -13.73
CA ASN A 191 7.58 15.48 -12.64
C ASN A 191 7.95 14.07 -12.16
N VAL A 192 6.95 13.21 -11.93
CA VAL A 192 7.15 11.81 -11.49
C VAL A 192 8.08 11.07 -12.45
N LYS A 193 7.78 11.07 -13.75
CA LYS A 193 8.64 10.41 -14.75
C LYS A 193 10.07 10.95 -14.72
N SER A 194 10.24 12.27 -14.68
CA SER A 194 11.56 12.91 -14.65
C SER A 194 12.36 12.52 -13.41
N ASN A 195 11.71 12.50 -12.23
CA ASN A 195 12.34 12.16 -10.97
C ASN A 195 12.77 10.68 -10.92
N LEU A 196 11.92 9.76 -11.36
CA LEU A 196 12.27 8.34 -11.42
C LEU A 196 13.40 8.05 -12.41
N ILE A 197 13.38 8.65 -13.61
CA ILE A 197 14.48 8.52 -14.58
C ILE A 197 15.78 9.05 -13.97
N LYS A 198 15.74 10.22 -13.32
CA LYS A 198 16.90 10.80 -12.66
C LYS A 198 17.44 9.88 -11.56
N ALA A 199 16.55 9.33 -10.73
CA ALA A 199 16.93 8.40 -9.66
C ALA A 199 17.56 7.11 -10.22
N ALA A 200 16.98 6.54 -11.27
CA ALA A 200 17.49 5.34 -11.93
C ALA A 200 18.87 5.58 -12.56
N ASN A 201 19.05 6.70 -13.28
CA ASN A 201 20.33 7.07 -13.88
C ASN A 201 21.43 7.34 -12.84
N ALA A 202 21.08 7.85 -11.67
CA ALA A 202 22.04 8.09 -10.58
C ALA A 202 22.43 6.81 -9.83
N PHE A 203 21.69 5.71 -10.01
CA PHE A 203 21.94 4.43 -9.36
C PHE A 203 22.88 3.52 -10.17
N ILE A 204 22.85 3.64 -11.50
CA ILE A 204 23.73 2.96 -12.47
C ILE A 204 25.11 3.62 -12.45
#